data_AF-A0A5J4Z8H0-F1
#
_entry.id   AF-A0A5J4Z8H0-F1
#
_cell.length_a   1.000
_cell.length_b   1.000
_cell.length_c   1.000
_cell.angle_alpha   90.00
_cell.angle_beta   90.00
_cell.angle_gamma   90.00
#
_symmetry.space_group_name_H-M   'P 1'
#
loop_
_entity.id
_entity.type
_entity.pdbx_description
1 polymer ?
#
loop_
_entity_poly.entity_id
_entity_poly.type
_entity_poly.pdbx_seq_one_letter_code
_entity_poly.pdbx_strand_id
1 'polypeptide(L)'
;MKFKARLRLQAVHELVRVLQALEKTTERDVVLLLENPQAGGVKLIVQQQPHAAGALDVHVHFQQAHLFEDYRIVSKSDDTIGLSLEIGGLLRALRSAQKHSAELMLVKLSKKDVEVLAFDIYTAHTMALAQDVPVRVLNAVQLSNCSAPALQRGADSMGLWLPPALIRQMYFKADKMRALDSPIRIECKCPNLAAMGELDRASSQITLEVDNELVNMRATFTELERMREDPVTEAQANVNANDTHSGESQPNPRSAFVQRDVAVDGRYFARALYGYHMMMDPNRMGAAMSTTSTLLCGSLFLWSNCIMVHFPFESKLGSASYYVS
;
A
#
# COMPACT_ATOMS: atom_id res chain seq x y z
N MET A 1 -5.87 26.14 -12.02
CA MET A 1 -5.12 24.86 -12.00
C MET A 1 -5.34 24.20 -13.35
N LYS A 2 -4.30 23.58 -13.92
CA LYS A 2 -4.40 22.85 -15.18
C LYS A 2 -3.70 21.51 -14.99
N PHE A 3 -4.34 20.44 -15.42
CA PHE A 3 -3.74 19.12 -15.50
C PHE A 3 -4.09 18.53 -16.86
N LYS A 4 -3.09 18.00 -17.56
CA LYS A 4 -3.24 17.27 -18.81
C LYS A 4 -2.16 16.21 -18.88
N ALA A 5 -2.56 14.97 -19.15
CA ALA A 5 -1.63 13.87 -19.33
C ALA A 5 -2.10 12.93 -20.43
N ARG A 6 -1.14 12.19 -20.99
CA ARG A 6 -1.35 11.06 -21.90
C ARG A 6 -1.00 9.79 -21.15
N LEU A 7 -2.01 8.94 -20.88
CA LEU A 7 -1.84 7.72 -20.11
C LEU A 7 -1.25 6.61 -20.97
N ARG A 8 -0.28 5.86 -20.43
CA ARG A 8 0.23 4.66 -21.08
C ARG A 8 -0.82 3.56 -21.03
N LEU A 9 -1.17 2.99 -22.17
CA LEU A 9 -2.19 1.94 -22.25
C LEU A 9 -1.81 0.68 -21.47
N GLN A 10 -0.52 0.35 -21.41
CA GLN A 10 0.01 -0.76 -20.62
C GLN A 10 -0.30 -0.57 -19.12
N ALA A 11 -0.18 0.68 -18.63
CA ALA A 11 -0.48 1.01 -17.24
C ALA A 11 -1.98 0.99 -16.91
N VAL A 12 -2.87 1.09 -17.91
CA VAL A 12 -4.33 1.02 -17.69
C VAL A 12 -4.73 -0.33 -17.06
N HIS A 13 -4.15 -1.44 -17.53
CA HIS A 13 -4.46 -2.76 -16.99
C HIS A 13 -4.11 -2.90 -15.52
N GLU A 14 -2.94 -2.38 -15.15
CA GLU A 14 -2.46 -2.42 -13.77
C GLU A 14 -3.23 -1.47 -12.88
N LEU A 15 -3.52 -0.25 -13.35
CA LEU A 15 -4.38 0.69 -12.65
C LEU A 15 -5.76 0.08 -12.36
N VAL A 16 -6.37 -0.58 -13.33
CA VAL A 16 -7.67 -1.25 -13.15
C VAL A 16 -7.58 -2.32 -12.06
N ARG A 17 -6.51 -3.12 -12.01
CA ARG A 17 -6.32 -4.13 -10.95
C ARG A 17 -6.13 -3.49 -9.58
N VAL A 18 -5.30 -2.45 -9.49
CA VAL A 18 -5.08 -1.71 -8.24
C VAL A 18 -6.39 -1.09 -7.74
N LEU A 19 -7.14 -0.43 -8.63
CA LEU A 19 -8.41 0.19 -8.27
C LEU A 19 -9.49 -0.86 -7.90
N GLN A 20 -9.52 -2.02 -8.55
CA GLN A 20 -10.39 -3.13 -8.15
C GLN A 20 -10.04 -3.65 -6.75
N ALA A 21 -8.75 -3.73 -6.41
CA ALA A 21 -8.32 -4.12 -5.08
C ALA A 21 -8.75 -3.06 -4.04
N LEU A 22 -8.55 -1.77 -4.34
CA LEU A 22 -8.95 -0.67 -3.48
C LEU A 22 -10.48 -0.56 -3.30
N GLU A 23 -11.27 -0.82 -4.34
CA GLU A 23 -12.74 -0.82 -4.28
C GLU A 23 -13.27 -1.87 -3.28
N LYS A 24 -12.50 -2.93 -3.02
CA LYS A 24 -12.84 -3.95 -2.01
C LYS A 24 -12.36 -3.61 -0.61
N THR A 25 -11.44 -2.65 -0.45
CA THR A 25 -10.95 -2.24 0.86
C THR A 25 -11.74 -1.06 1.43
N THR A 26 -12.27 -0.20 0.56
CA THR A 26 -13.01 1.00 0.96
C THR A 26 -14.30 1.21 0.15
N GLU A 27 -15.32 1.73 0.81
CA GLU A 27 -16.55 2.23 0.19
C GLU A 27 -16.52 3.77 -0.01
N ARG A 28 -15.41 4.41 0.35
CA ARG A 28 -15.29 5.87 0.38
C ARG A 28 -14.57 6.43 -0.83
N ASP A 29 -14.71 7.74 -1.01
CA ASP A 29 -13.91 8.55 -1.91
C ASP A 29 -12.42 8.29 -1.69
N VAL A 30 -11.69 8.33 -2.80
CA VAL A 30 -10.24 8.25 -2.82
C VAL A 30 -9.66 9.61 -3.16
N VAL A 31 -8.53 9.93 -2.56
CA VAL A 31 -7.76 11.13 -2.90
C VAL A 31 -6.70 10.76 -3.92
N LEU A 32 -6.83 11.30 -5.13
CA LEU A 32 -5.80 11.30 -6.16
C LEU A 32 -4.92 12.53 -5.98
N LEU A 33 -3.67 12.31 -5.60
CA LEU A 33 -2.66 13.35 -5.48
C LEU A 33 -1.77 13.35 -6.73
N LEU A 34 -1.80 14.47 -7.44
CA LEU A 34 -0.99 14.74 -8.63
C LEU A 34 0.13 15.69 -8.20
N GLU A 35 1.37 15.24 -8.23
CA GLU A 35 2.53 16.04 -7.77
C GLU A 35 3.37 16.53 -8.95
N ASN A 36 4.27 17.48 -8.67
CA ASN A 36 5.24 17.95 -9.64
C ASN A 36 6.08 16.77 -10.19
N PRO A 37 6.37 16.73 -11.51
CA PRO A 37 7.25 15.72 -12.12
C PRO A 37 8.58 15.48 -11.41
N GLN A 38 9.13 16.50 -10.75
CA GLN A 38 10.37 16.38 -9.98
C GLN A 38 10.16 15.92 -8.53
N ALA A 39 8.97 16.13 -7.96
CA ALA A 39 8.70 15.93 -6.53
C ALA A 39 8.24 14.51 -6.17
N GLY A 40 7.76 13.72 -7.13
CA GLY A 40 7.59 12.28 -6.92
C GLY A 40 6.17 11.74 -7.12
N GLY A 41 5.84 11.52 -8.38
CA GLY A 41 4.85 10.52 -8.75
C GLY A 41 3.39 10.94 -8.61
N VAL A 42 2.51 9.95 -8.75
CA VAL A 42 1.07 10.10 -8.55
C VAL A 42 0.65 9.19 -7.41
N LYS A 43 -0.15 9.68 -6.48
CA LYS A 43 -0.59 8.89 -5.32
C LYS A 43 -2.10 8.71 -5.31
N LEU A 44 -2.56 7.53 -4.91
CA LEU A 44 -3.95 7.29 -4.50
C LEU A 44 -3.96 7.02 -3.01
N ILE A 45 -4.83 7.72 -2.30
CA ILE A 45 -4.87 7.72 -0.86
C ILE A 45 -6.30 7.42 -0.42
N VAL A 46 -6.44 6.40 0.41
CA VAL A 46 -7.68 6.00 1.06
C VAL A 46 -7.49 6.24 2.55
N GLN A 47 -8.30 7.12 3.13
CA GLN A 47 -8.28 7.40 4.57
C GLN A 47 -9.68 7.16 5.15
N GLN A 48 -9.79 6.22 6.09
CA GLN A 48 -11.07 5.94 6.75
C GLN A 48 -11.34 6.88 7.92
N GLN A 49 -10.31 7.37 8.59
CA GLN A 49 -10.36 8.48 9.55
C GLN A 49 -8.91 8.72 9.98
N PRO A 50 -8.36 9.95 9.83
CA PRO A 50 -7.01 10.21 10.26
C PRO A 50 -6.89 9.93 11.77
N HIS A 51 -6.03 8.98 12.14
CA HIS A 51 -5.62 8.68 13.52
C HIS A 51 -6.67 8.04 14.45
N ALA A 52 -7.74 7.42 13.92
CA ALA A 52 -8.61 6.60 14.75
C ALA A 52 -8.00 5.21 14.96
N ALA A 53 -7.98 4.70 16.21
CA ALA A 53 -7.64 3.31 16.48
C ALA A 53 -8.65 2.39 15.79
N GLY A 54 -8.19 1.30 15.18
CA GLY A 54 -9.03 0.49 14.32
C GLY A 54 -9.30 1.13 12.96
N ALA A 55 -8.32 1.79 12.34
CA ALA A 55 -8.46 2.36 11.00
C ALA A 55 -7.57 1.67 9.96
N LEU A 56 -8.07 1.61 8.72
CA LEU A 56 -7.32 1.19 7.53
C LEU A 56 -7.04 2.40 6.65
N ASP A 57 -5.77 2.75 6.51
CA ASP A 57 -5.29 3.73 5.54
C ASP A 57 -4.51 3.04 4.43
N VAL A 58 -4.75 3.43 3.18
CA VAL A 58 -4.06 2.84 2.02
C VAL A 58 -3.41 3.94 1.21
N HIS A 59 -2.10 3.82 1.01
CA HIS A 59 -1.31 4.72 0.19
C HIS A 59 -0.71 3.95 -0.98
N VAL A 60 -1.22 4.23 -2.17
CA VAL A 60 -0.64 3.75 -3.41
C VAL A 60 0.19 4.86 -4.02
N HIS A 61 1.42 4.54 -4.40
CA HIS A 61 2.33 5.43 -5.07
C HIS A 61 2.67 4.88 -6.45
N PHE A 62 2.50 5.70 -7.48
CA PHE A 62 2.84 5.39 -8.86
C PHE A 62 3.99 6.26 -9.33
N GLN A 63 4.95 5.65 -10.00
CA GLN A 63 5.98 6.34 -10.74
C GLN A 63 5.37 6.99 -11.98
N GLN A 64 5.35 8.31 -12.01
CA GLN A 64 4.73 9.09 -13.08
C GLN A 64 5.24 8.69 -14.47
N ALA A 65 6.55 8.44 -14.61
CA ALA A 65 7.18 8.06 -15.88
C ALA A 65 6.66 6.73 -16.45
N HIS A 66 6.24 5.81 -15.57
CA HIS A 66 5.64 4.53 -15.95
C HIS A 66 4.13 4.62 -16.16
N LEU A 67 3.50 5.68 -15.65
CA LEU A 67 2.06 5.88 -15.77
C LEU A 67 1.69 6.68 -17.03
N PHE A 68 2.48 7.70 -17.36
CA PHE A 68 2.18 8.65 -18.44
C PHE A 68 3.30 8.74 -19.48
N GLU A 69 2.93 9.08 -20.70
CA GLU A 69 3.85 9.42 -21.81
C GLU A 69 4.10 10.93 -21.89
N ASP A 70 3.06 11.74 -21.62
CA ASP A 70 3.14 13.19 -21.44
C ASP A 70 2.39 13.53 -20.15
N TYR A 71 2.95 14.42 -19.33
CA TYR A 71 2.37 14.81 -18.06
C TYR A 71 2.65 16.29 -17.82
N ARG A 72 1.58 17.08 -17.70
CA ARG A 72 1.65 18.51 -17.46
C ARG A 72 0.70 18.89 -16.34
N ILE A 73 1.27 19.53 -15.34
CA ILE A 73 0.55 20.06 -14.19
C ILE A 73 0.96 21.53 -14.00
N VAL A 74 -0.02 22.36 -13.68
CA VAL A 74 0.19 23.78 -13.31
C VAL A 74 -0.74 24.09 -12.15
N SER A 75 -0.17 24.27 -10.96
CA SER A 75 -0.88 24.60 -9.73
C SER A 75 -0.21 25.77 -9.01
N LYS A 76 -0.99 26.52 -8.22
CA LYS A 76 -0.43 27.57 -7.34
C LYS A 76 0.19 26.99 -6.06
N SER A 77 -0.02 25.70 -5.79
CA SER A 77 0.40 25.00 -4.59
C SER A 77 1.56 24.08 -4.91
N ASP A 78 2.69 24.66 -5.31
CA ASP A 78 3.92 23.92 -5.68
C ASP A 78 3.68 22.82 -6.72
N ASP A 79 2.88 23.15 -7.75
CA ASP A 79 2.49 22.21 -8.81
C ASP A 79 1.87 20.89 -8.30
N THR A 80 1.29 20.91 -7.09
CA THR A 80 0.52 19.81 -6.51
C THR A 80 -0.98 20.08 -6.64
N ILE A 81 -1.74 19.05 -7.00
CA ILE A 81 -3.21 19.07 -7.08
C ILE A 81 -3.75 17.82 -6.39
N GLY A 82 -4.58 17.99 -5.35
CA GLY A 82 -5.34 16.91 -4.73
C GLY A 82 -6.77 16.88 -5.26
N LEU A 83 -7.24 15.70 -5.66
CA LEU A 83 -8.57 15.47 -6.17
C LEU A 83 -9.25 14.37 -5.34
N SER A 84 -10.41 14.67 -4.75
CA SER A 84 -11.29 13.67 -4.12
C SER A 84 -12.29 13.17 -5.16
N LEU A 85 -12.39 11.85 -5.34
CA LEU A 85 -13.27 11.26 -6.34
C LEU A 85 -13.73 9.85 -5.95
N GLU A 86 -14.86 9.42 -6.51
CA GLU A 86 -15.37 8.07 -6.32
C GLU A 86 -14.58 7.05 -7.14
N ILE A 87 -14.09 5.99 -6.49
CA ILE A 87 -13.28 4.97 -7.15
C ILE A 87 -14.01 4.28 -8.31
N GLY A 88 -15.33 4.07 -8.18
CA GLY A 88 -16.17 3.45 -9.20
C GLY A 88 -16.20 4.25 -10.51
N GLY A 89 -16.21 5.58 -10.41
CA GLY A 89 -16.15 6.48 -11.58
C GLY A 89 -14.83 6.34 -12.34
N LEU A 90 -13.71 6.38 -11.62
CA LEU A 90 -12.38 6.21 -12.21
C LEU A 90 -12.20 4.82 -12.85
N LEU A 91 -12.63 3.78 -12.15
CA LEU A 91 -12.56 2.40 -12.61
C LEU A 91 -13.41 2.18 -13.87
N ARG A 92 -14.61 2.78 -13.94
CA ARG A 92 -15.46 2.74 -15.14
C ARG A 92 -14.76 3.40 -16.34
N ALA A 93 -14.18 4.59 -16.15
CA ALA A 93 -13.47 5.29 -17.23
C ALA A 93 -12.30 4.47 -17.78
N LEU A 94 -11.49 3.84 -16.91
CA LEU A 94 -10.37 3.00 -17.31
C LEU A 94 -10.80 1.69 -17.99
N ARG A 95 -11.86 1.03 -17.50
CA ARG A 95 -12.42 -0.17 -18.15
C ARG A 95 -12.95 0.13 -19.55
N SER A 96 -13.51 1.32 -19.77
CA SER A 96 -13.93 1.73 -21.10
C SER A 96 -12.75 1.75 -22.09
N ALA A 97 -11.57 2.24 -21.66
CA ALA A 97 -10.38 2.22 -22.51
C ALA A 97 -9.94 0.78 -22.87
N GLN A 98 -10.02 -0.15 -21.93
CA GLN A 98 -9.72 -1.57 -22.17
C GLN A 98 -10.70 -2.23 -23.14
N LYS A 99 -12.01 -1.98 -22.97
CA LYS A 99 -13.07 -2.61 -23.77
C LYS A 99 -13.05 -2.13 -25.22
N HIS A 100 -12.69 -0.88 -25.45
CA HIS A 100 -12.72 -0.26 -26.78
C HIS A 100 -11.41 -0.38 -27.55
N SER A 101 -10.43 -1.16 -27.08
CA SER A 101 -9.10 -1.27 -27.69
C SER A 101 -8.50 0.11 -27.96
N ALA A 102 -8.50 0.96 -26.93
CA ALA A 102 -8.00 2.33 -27.05
C ALA A 102 -6.55 2.34 -27.56
N GLU A 103 -6.25 3.24 -28.49
CA GLU A 103 -4.88 3.51 -28.97
C GLU A 103 -4.26 4.73 -28.26
N LEU A 104 -5.12 5.62 -27.74
CA LEU A 104 -4.70 6.80 -27.01
C LEU A 104 -5.74 7.13 -25.94
N MET A 105 -5.26 7.45 -24.75
CA MET A 105 -6.07 7.92 -23.64
C MET A 105 -5.50 9.23 -23.10
N LEU A 106 -6.26 10.30 -23.25
CA LEU A 106 -5.93 11.62 -22.70
C LEU A 106 -6.73 11.85 -21.43
N VAL A 107 -6.05 12.34 -20.40
CA VAL A 107 -6.66 12.69 -19.12
C VAL A 107 -6.47 14.18 -18.89
N LYS A 108 -7.54 14.92 -18.61
CA LYS A 108 -7.45 16.36 -18.34
C LYS A 108 -8.39 16.78 -17.22
N LEU A 109 -7.91 17.68 -16.37
CA LEU A 109 -8.78 18.37 -15.41
C LEU A 109 -9.49 19.51 -16.13
N SER A 110 -10.82 19.47 -16.13
CA SER A 110 -11.67 20.46 -16.79
C SER A 110 -12.73 20.97 -15.83
N LYS A 111 -13.18 22.22 -16.04
CA LYS A 111 -14.36 22.77 -15.38
C LYS A 111 -15.48 22.84 -16.39
N LYS A 112 -16.50 21.99 -16.21
CA LYS A 112 -17.78 22.10 -16.93
C LYS A 112 -18.76 22.78 -15.98
N ASP A 113 -19.89 22.15 -15.66
CA ASP A 113 -20.77 22.60 -14.58
C ASP A 113 -20.16 22.30 -13.19
N VAL A 114 -19.45 21.17 -13.10
CA VAL A 114 -18.64 20.77 -11.95
C VAL A 114 -17.19 20.51 -12.41
N GLU A 115 -16.26 20.50 -11.47
CA GLU A 115 -14.90 20.03 -11.74
C GLU A 115 -14.93 18.53 -12.09
N VAL A 116 -14.31 18.18 -13.23
CA VAL A 116 -14.25 16.80 -13.72
C VAL A 116 -12.85 16.43 -14.16
N LEU A 117 -12.49 15.18 -13.91
CA LEU A 117 -11.37 14.51 -14.57
C LEU A 117 -11.90 13.84 -15.83
N ALA A 118 -11.68 14.49 -16.98
CA ALA A 118 -12.16 14.05 -18.27
C ALA A 118 -11.16 13.07 -18.91
N PHE A 119 -11.68 11.94 -19.36
CA PHE A 119 -10.96 10.89 -20.07
C PHE A 119 -11.44 10.86 -21.52
N ASP A 120 -10.60 11.35 -22.43
CA ASP A 120 -10.84 11.28 -23.86
C ASP A 120 -10.13 10.02 -24.41
N ILE A 121 -10.91 9.05 -24.86
CA ILE A 121 -10.46 7.74 -25.33
C ILE A 121 -10.58 7.69 -26.85
N TYR A 122 -9.47 7.43 -27.53
CA TYR A 122 -9.38 7.37 -28.99
C TYR A 122 -9.07 5.95 -29.44
N THR A 123 -9.70 5.54 -30.53
CA THR A 123 -9.42 4.29 -31.23
C THR A 123 -8.84 4.60 -32.61
N ALA A 124 -8.43 3.56 -33.35
CA ALA A 124 -7.78 3.64 -34.68
C ALA A 124 -8.41 4.61 -35.68
N HIS A 125 -9.71 4.90 -35.55
CA HIS A 125 -10.47 5.61 -36.57
C HIS A 125 -11.05 6.96 -36.11
N THR A 126 -11.33 7.18 -34.82
CA THR A 126 -11.89 8.45 -34.29
C THR A 126 -11.77 8.54 -32.75
N MET A 127 -12.12 9.71 -32.18
CA MET A 127 -12.44 9.82 -30.75
C MET A 127 -13.64 8.92 -30.44
N ALA A 128 -13.40 7.84 -29.71
CA ALA A 128 -14.39 6.80 -29.50
C ALA A 128 -15.31 7.12 -28.32
N LEU A 129 -14.78 7.75 -27.27
CA LEU A 129 -15.54 7.94 -26.04
C LEU A 129 -14.96 9.06 -25.18
N ALA A 130 -15.86 9.88 -24.60
CA ALA A 130 -15.54 10.76 -23.48
C ALA A 130 -16.14 10.16 -22.19
N GLN A 131 -15.36 10.11 -21.13
CA GLN A 131 -15.83 9.75 -19.79
C GLN A 131 -15.42 10.86 -18.82
N ASP A 132 -16.40 11.51 -18.19
CA ASP A 132 -16.12 12.51 -17.17
C ASP A 132 -16.30 11.87 -15.79
N VAL A 133 -15.27 11.98 -14.95
CA VAL A 133 -15.34 11.58 -13.54
C VAL A 133 -15.46 12.84 -12.70
N PRO A 134 -16.58 13.06 -11.97
CA PRO A 134 -16.70 14.19 -11.06
C PRO A 134 -15.58 14.16 -10.01
N VAL A 135 -14.98 15.32 -9.75
CA VAL A 135 -13.93 15.46 -8.74
C VAL A 135 -14.19 16.68 -7.87
N ARG A 136 -13.75 16.62 -6.62
CA ARG A 136 -13.64 17.78 -5.74
C ARG A 136 -12.17 18.12 -5.56
N VAL A 137 -11.79 19.34 -5.89
CA VAL A 137 -10.41 19.81 -5.68
C VAL A 137 -10.18 20.09 -4.20
N LEU A 138 -9.11 19.53 -3.64
CA LEU A 138 -8.73 19.71 -2.26
C LEU A 138 -7.98 21.02 -2.04
N ASN A 139 -8.23 21.66 -0.90
CA ASN A 139 -7.47 22.83 -0.47
C ASN A 139 -6.17 22.42 0.24
N ALA A 140 -5.30 23.39 0.53
CA ALA A 140 -3.99 23.13 1.16
C ALA A 140 -4.07 22.41 2.52
N VAL A 141 -5.09 22.71 3.33
CA VAL A 141 -5.30 22.09 4.64
C VAL A 141 -5.74 20.63 4.50
N GLN A 142 -6.60 20.34 3.52
CA GLN A 142 -7.00 18.97 3.21
C GLN A 142 -5.81 18.18 2.65
N LEU A 143 -5.00 18.80 1.81
CA LEU A 143 -3.78 18.22 1.26
C LEU A 143 -2.75 17.86 2.34
N SER A 144 -2.55 18.73 3.33
CA SER A 144 -1.62 18.44 4.44
C SER A 144 -2.05 17.24 5.29
N ASN A 145 -3.35 16.91 5.29
CA ASN A 145 -3.87 15.73 5.99
C ASN A 145 -3.73 14.43 5.18
N CYS A 146 -3.35 14.51 3.90
CA CYS A 146 -3.16 13.37 3.03
C CYS A 146 -1.72 12.83 3.05
N SER A 147 -0.94 13.10 4.10
CA SER A 147 0.38 12.49 4.25
C SER A 147 0.27 11.03 4.65
N ALA A 148 1.17 10.18 4.13
CA ALA A 148 1.33 8.82 4.67
C ALA A 148 1.69 8.90 6.16
N PRO A 149 1.20 7.96 6.99
CA PRO A 149 1.68 7.83 8.36
C PRO A 149 3.21 7.73 8.36
N ALA A 150 3.86 8.57 9.17
CA ALA A 150 5.31 8.54 9.28
C ALA A 150 5.71 7.15 9.80
N LEU A 151 6.42 6.39 8.97
CA LEU A 151 7.05 5.15 9.41
C LEU A 151 8.11 5.53 10.42
N GLN A 152 7.85 5.22 11.69
CA GLN A 152 8.85 5.34 12.74
C GLN A 152 9.88 4.22 12.54
N ARG A 153 10.80 4.41 11.61
CA ARG A 153 11.98 3.55 11.45
C ARG A 153 12.94 3.87 12.59
N GLY A 154 12.71 3.23 13.72
CA GLY A 154 13.55 3.29 14.91
C GLY A 154 13.80 1.89 15.45
N ALA A 155 14.49 1.82 16.59
CA ALA A 155 14.83 0.58 17.28
C ALA A 155 13.60 -0.30 17.62
N ASP A 156 12.40 0.27 17.58
CA ASP A 156 11.14 -0.43 17.87
C ASP A 156 10.42 -0.98 16.65
N SER A 157 10.91 -0.70 15.44
CA SER A 157 10.34 -1.25 14.22
C SER A 157 10.95 -2.59 13.86
N MET A 158 10.13 -3.50 13.33
CA MET A 158 10.58 -4.80 12.84
C MET A 158 9.99 -5.06 11.46
N GLY A 159 10.87 -5.23 10.46
CA GLY A 159 10.52 -5.50 9.08
C GLY A 159 10.79 -6.96 8.68
N LEU A 160 9.82 -7.59 8.03
CA LEU A 160 9.91 -8.96 7.49
C LEU A 160 9.57 -8.99 6.00
N TRP A 161 10.33 -9.77 5.23
CA TRP A 161 9.97 -10.10 3.85
C TRP A 161 8.89 -11.18 3.83
N LEU A 162 7.84 -10.94 3.03
CA LEU A 162 6.72 -11.84 2.85
C LEU A 162 6.67 -12.38 1.41
N PRO A 163 6.96 -13.67 1.20
CA PRO A 163 6.79 -14.29 -0.10
C PRO A 163 5.32 -14.27 -0.57
N PRO A 164 5.04 -14.19 -1.89
CA PRO A 164 3.67 -14.13 -2.40
C PRO A 164 2.77 -15.28 -1.94
N ALA A 165 3.30 -16.51 -1.93
CA ALA A 165 2.57 -17.69 -1.48
C ALA A 165 2.18 -17.59 -0.01
N LEU A 166 3.06 -17.01 0.82
CA LEU A 166 2.82 -16.81 2.24
C LEU A 166 1.73 -15.79 2.49
N ILE A 167 1.76 -14.64 1.79
CA ILE A 167 0.73 -13.60 1.92
C ILE A 167 -0.66 -14.19 1.61
N ARG A 168 -0.75 -15.04 0.59
CA ARG A 168 -2.00 -15.75 0.27
C ARG A 168 -2.46 -16.68 1.40
N GLN A 169 -1.56 -17.42 2.02
CA GLN A 169 -1.88 -18.28 3.16
C GLN A 169 -2.32 -17.45 4.38
N MET A 170 -1.59 -16.38 4.68
CA MET A 170 -1.92 -15.43 5.74
C MET A 170 -3.30 -14.82 5.53
N TYR A 171 -3.63 -14.41 4.30
CA TYR A 171 -4.94 -13.90 3.94
C TYR A 171 -6.04 -14.90 4.30
N PHE A 172 -5.95 -16.15 3.85
CA PHE A 172 -6.99 -17.15 4.14
C PHE A 172 -7.15 -17.46 5.63
N LYS A 173 -6.06 -17.36 6.41
CA LYS A 173 -6.13 -17.54 7.86
C LYS A 173 -6.77 -16.33 8.54
N ALA A 174 -6.31 -15.11 8.20
CA ALA A 174 -6.88 -13.87 8.69
C ALA A 174 -8.38 -13.72 8.33
N ASP A 175 -8.77 -14.16 7.13
CA ASP A 175 -10.16 -14.15 6.64
C ASP A 175 -11.09 -15.06 7.46
N LYS A 176 -10.56 -16.17 7.99
CA LYS A 176 -11.29 -17.04 8.94
C LYS A 176 -11.30 -16.45 10.35
N MET A 177 -10.16 -15.93 10.79
CA MET A 177 -10.00 -15.32 12.12
C MET A 177 -10.90 -14.10 12.31
N ARG A 178 -11.09 -13.26 11.29
CA ARG A 178 -11.96 -12.07 11.38
C ARG A 178 -13.41 -12.40 11.69
N ALA A 179 -13.88 -13.62 11.40
CA ALA A 179 -15.25 -14.03 11.69
C ALA A 179 -15.52 -14.22 13.19
N LEU A 180 -14.46 -14.23 14.01
CA LEU A 180 -14.53 -14.37 15.46
C LEU A 180 -14.74 -13.02 16.19
N ASP A 181 -14.87 -11.92 15.45
CA ASP A 181 -15.10 -10.54 15.95
C ASP A 181 -14.18 -10.13 17.11
N SER A 182 -12.94 -10.62 17.08
CA SER A 182 -11.91 -10.36 18.08
C SER A 182 -10.66 -9.83 17.37
N PRO A 183 -9.86 -8.96 18.03
CA PRO A 183 -8.59 -8.51 17.47
C PRO A 183 -7.67 -9.68 17.16
N ILE A 184 -6.98 -9.61 16.02
CA ILE A 184 -5.92 -10.57 15.68
C ILE A 184 -4.63 -10.05 16.30
N ARG A 185 -4.05 -10.82 17.22
CA ARG A 185 -2.70 -10.61 17.72
C ARG A 185 -1.70 -11.14 16.70
N ILE A 186 -0.78 -10.28 16.29
CA ILE A 186 0.27 -10.56 15.34
C ILE A 186 1.58 -10.45 16.08
N GLU A 187 2.18 -11.58 16.37
CA GLU A 187 3.48 -11.71 16.99
C GLU A 187 4.51 -12.00 15.91
N CYS A 188 5.65 -11.33 15.89
CA CYS A 188 6.80 -11.82 15.14
C CYS A 188 8.03 -11.94 16.01
N LYS A 189 8.79 -13.00 15.74
CA LYS A 189 10.05 -13.29 16.41
C LYS A 189 11.13 -13.35 15.36
N CYS A 190 12.14 -12.51 15.53
CA CYS A 190 13.32 -12.49 14.68
C CYS A 190 14.54 -12.90 15.50
N PRO A 191 15.48 -13.63 14.90
CA PRO A 191 16.80 -13.84 15.46
C PRO A 191 17.46 -12.50 15.82
N ASN A 192 18.07 -12.42 17.01
CA ASN A 192 18.86 -11.27 17.38
C ASN A 192 20.24 -11.37 16.73
N LEU A 193 20.44 -10.63 15.63
CA LEU A 193 21.69 -10.62 14.86
C LEU A 193 22.92 -10.22 15.69
N ALA A 194 22.74 -9.46 16.77
CA ALA A 194 23.83 -9.08 17.66
C ALA A 194 24.22 -10.19 18.66
N ALA A 195 23.30 -11.10 18.97
CA ALA A 195 23.50 -12.17 19.95
C ALA A 195 23.86 -13.52 19.31
N MET A 196 23.54 -13.71 18.03
CA MET A 196 23.83 -14.95 17.30
C MET A 196 25.15 -14.82 16.52
N GLY A 197 26.14 -15.63 16.92
CA GLY A 197 27.35 -15.83 16.11
C GLY A 197 27.02 -16.41 14.73
N GLU A 198 27.97 -16.30 13.79
CA GLU A 198 27.84 -16.57 12.34
C GLU A 198 27.23 -17.94 11.92
N LEU A 199 26.96 -18.87 12.84
CA LEU A 199 26.65 -20.26 12.50
C LEU A 199 25.18 -20.68 12.57
N ASP A 200 24.28 -19.92 13.21
CA ASP A 200 22.94 -20.43 13.49
C ASP A 200 21.86 -19.76 12.61
N ARG A 201 21.20 -20.58 11.78
CA ARG A 201 20.17 -20.16 10.81
C ARG A 201 18.79 -20.14 11.45
N ALA A 202 18.64 -19.51 12.62
CA ALA A 202 17.30 -19.31 13.15
C ALA A 202 16.51 -18.49 12.12
N SER A 203 15.34 -18.99 11.71
CA SER A 203 14.48 -18.28 10.78
C SER A 203 13.52 -17.37 11.56
N SER A 204 13.13 -16.26 10.96
CA SER A 204 12.11 -15.41 11.56
C SER A 204 10.74 -16.07 11.42
N GLN A 205 9.85 -15.80 12.37
CA GLN A 205 8.50 -16.33 12.37
C GLN A 205 7.44 -15.24 12.62
N ILE A 206 6.26 -15.43 12.05
CA ILE A 206 5.04 -14.66 12.33
C ILE A 206 3.99 -15.61 12.89
N THR A 207 3.34 -15.22 13.98
CA THR A 207 2.20 -15.91 14.55
C THR A 207 0.98 -14.99 14.52
N LEU A 208 -0.11 -15.47 13.91
CA LEU A 208 -1.43 -14.86 14.00
C LEU A 208 -2.24 -15.62 15.04
N GLU A 209 -2.82 -14.91 15.99
CA GLU A 209 -3.57 -15.48 17.10
C GLU A 209 -4.85 -14.69 17.35
N VAL A 210 -5.95 -15.41 17.53
CA VAL A 210 -7.19 -14.90 18.10
C VAL A 210 -7.50 -15.77 19.30
N ASP A 211 -7.63 -15.14 20.45
CA ASP A 211 -7.96 -15.81 21.71
C ASP A 211 -9.18 -15.10 22.32
N ASN A 212 -10.27 -15.84 22.44
CA ASN A 212 -11.48 -15.39 23.12
C ASN A 212 -12.07 -16.51 23.98
N GLU A 213 -13.15 -16.24 24.70
CA GLU A 213 -13.74 -17.19 25.66
C GLU A 213 -14.19 -18.52 25.04
N LEU A 214 -14.42 -18.56 23.72
CA LEU A 214 -15.00 -19.71 23.02
C LEU A 214 -13.98 -20.47 22.18
N VAL A 215 -13.01 -19.77 21.58
CA VAL A 215 -12.09 -20.31 20.58
C VAL A 215 -10.73 -19.66 20.72
N ASN A 216 -9.69 -20.51 20.76
CA ASN A 216 -8.32 -20.11 20.49
C ASN A 216 -7.94 -20.60 19.08
N MET A 217 -7.63 -19.66 18.19
CA MET A 217 -7.14 -19.95 16.83
C MET A 217 -5.75 -19.37 16.65
N ARG A 218 -4.78 -20.23 16.34
CA ARG A 218 -3.38 -19.83 16.11
C ARG A 218 -2.87 -20.36 14.77
N ALA A 219 -2.14 -19.52 14.04
CA ALA A 219 -1.44 -19.89 12.81
C ALA A 219 -0.01 -19.35 12.87
N THR A 220 0.98 -20.21 12.66
CA THR A 220 2.40 -19.82 12.67
C THR A 220 3.02 -20.02 11.29
N PHE A 221 3.82 -19.04 10.89
CA PHE A 221 4.51 -18.94 9.62
C PHE A 221 6.01 -18.82 9.91
N THR A 222 6.82 -19.71 9.38
CA THR A 222 8.27 -19.80 9.64
C THR A 222 9.08 -19.52 8.38
N GLU A 223 10.41 -19.59 8.46
CA GLU A 223 11.31 -19.45 7.31
C GLU A 223 11.28 -18.04 6.69
N LEU A 224 11.06 -17.01 7.51
CA LEU A 224 11.01 -15.62 7.07
C LEU A 224 12.35 -14.93 7.18
N GLU A 225 12.63 -14.07 6.20
CA GLU A 225 13.81 -13.23 6.18
C GLU A 225 13.52 -11.89 6.83
N ARG A 226 14.36 -11.49 7.79
CA ARG A 226 14.33 -10.15 8.36
C ARG A 226 14.86 -9.15 7.34
N MET A 227 14.15 -8.03 7.19
CA MET A 227 14.66 -6.90 6.41
C MET A 227 15.87 -6.31 7.14
N ARG A 228 17.00 -6.21 6.46
CA ARG A 228 18.17 -5.51 7.00
C ARG A 228 17.86 -4.02 7.06
N GLU A 229 18.04 -3.43 8.24
CA GLU A 229 18.01 -1.98 8.39
C GLU A 229 19.30 -1.42 7.79
N ASP A 230 19.21 -0.32 7.03
CA ASP A 230 20.40 0.35 6.53
C ASP A 230 21.23 0.84 7.73
N PRO A 231 22.55 0.56 7.79
CA PRO A 231 23.39 0.78 8.98
C PRO A 231 23.49 2.26 9.39
N VAL A 232 23.16 3.19 8.49
CA VAL A 232 23.09 4.62 8.77
C VAL A 232 21.94 4.96 9.74
N THR A 233 20.86 4.19 9.69
CA THR A 233 19.65 4.39 10.52
C THR A 233 19.87 3.86 11.94
N GLU A 234 20.54 2.71 12.08
CA GLU A 234 20.87 2.12 13.39
C GLU A 234 21.84 3.01 14.19
N ALA A 235 22.83 3.63 13.52
CA ALA A 235 23.77 4.54 14.17
C ALA A 235 23.08 5.82 14.69
N GLN A 236 22.06 6.31 13.99
CA GLN A 236 21.30 7.50 14.42
C GLN A 236 20.27 7.19 15.53
N ALA A 237 19.64 6.00 15.48
CA ALA A 237 18.72 5.55 16.53
C ALA A 237 19.43 5.38 17.88
N ASN A 238 20.66 4.86 17.89
CA ASN A 238 21.44 4.69 19.12
C ASN A 238 21.93 6.03 19.73
N VAL A 239 22.06 7.09 18.93
CA VAL A 239 22.44 8.43 19.44
C VAL A 239 21.24 9.12 20.10
N ASN A 240 20.03 8.94 19.56
CA ASN A 240 18.81 9.58 20.07
C ASN A 240 18.15 8.82 21.24
N ALA A 241 18.47 7.53 21.44
CA ALA A 241 17.96 6.74 22.56
C ALA A 241 18.50 7.18 23.94
N ASN A 242 19.51 8.05 23.99
CA ASN A 242 20.08 8.52 25.26
C ASN A 242 19.28 9.63 25.97
N ASP A 243 18.29 10.25 25.32
CA ASP A 243 17.60 11.44 25.87
C ASP A 243 16.12 11.23 26.24
N THR A 244 15.56 10.02 26.14
CA THR A 244 14.13 9.78 26.43
C THR A 244 13.93 8.79 27.58
N HIS A 245 13.75 9.31 28.80
CA HIS A 245 13.30 8.55 29.97
C HIS A 245 11.79 8.26 29.89
N SER A 246 11.40 7.19 29.21
CA SER A 246 10.11 6.51 29.41
C SER A 246 10.33 5.01 29.48
N GLY A 247 9.78 4.37 30.52
CA GLY A 247 10.09 3.00 30.94
C GLY A 247 9.57 1.89 30.02
N GLU A 248 9.96 1.90 28.75
CA GLU A 248 9.93 0.70 27.92
C GLU A 248 11.15 -0.18 28.25
N SER A 249 10.88 -1.44 28.57
CA SER A 249 11.91 -2.44 28.82
C SER A 249 12.86 -2.49 27.64
N GLN A 250 14.08 -1.97 27.81
CA GLN A 250 15.15 -2.17 26.84
C GLN A 250 15.28 -3.66 26.55
N PRO A 251 15.33 -4.07 25.27
CA PRO A 251 15.45 -5.47 24.91
C PRO A 251 16.69 -6.02 25.60
N ASN A 252 16.50 -7.05 26.43
CA ASN A 252 17.60 -7.69 27.13
C ASN A 252 18.64 -8.12 26.07
N PRO A 253 19.86 -7.55 26.07
CA PRO A 253 20.85 -7.80 25.01
C PRO A 253 21.29 -9.27 24.96
N ARG A 254 20.93 -10.07 25.97
CA ARG A 254 21.15 -11.52 26.04
C ARG A 254 20.02 -12.37 25.43
N SER A 255 18.91 -11.76 25.01
CA SER A 255 17.85 -12.52 24.34
C SER A 255 18.31 -12.97 22.96
N ALA A 256 18.19 -14.27 22.67
CA ALA A 256 18.46 -14.84 21.36
C ALA A 256 17.49 -14.33 20.28
N PHE A 257 16.32 -13.80 20.68
CA PHE A 257 15.28 -13.31 19.78
C PHE A 257 14.84 -11.90 20.15
N VAL A 258 14.59 -11.10 19.12
CA VAL A 258 13.79 -9.88 19.20
C VAL A 258 12.35 -10.27 18.91
N GLN A 259 11.45 -9.99 19.83
CA GLN A 259 10.03 -10.29 19.71
C GLN A 259 9.23 -8.99 19.75
N ARG A 260 8.25 -8.87 18.86
CA ARG A 260 7.23 -7.81 18.91
C ARG A 260 5.87 -8.42 18.67
N ASP A 261 4.87 -7.82 19.27
CA ASP A 261 3.48 -8.17 19.07
C ASP A 261 2.59 -6.94 18.99
N VAL A 262 1.53 -7.06 18.22
CA VAL A 262 0.54 -6.00 17.99
C VAL A 262 -0.83 -6.63 17.83
N ALA A 263 -1.88 -5.98 18.34
CA ALA A 263 -3.25 -6.41 18.13
C ALA A 263 -3.92 -5.47 17.12
N VAL A 264 -4.56 -6.04 16.09
CA VAL A 264 -5.24 -5.28 15.04
C VAL A 264 -6.63 -5.82 14.76
N ASP A 265 -7.52 -4.98 14.22
CA ASP A 265 -8.82 -5.45 13.74
C ASP A 265 -8.65 -6.44 12.57
N GLY A 266 -9.18 -7.65 12.75
CA GLY A 266 -9.04 -8.72 11.77
C GLY A 266 -9.67 -8.42 10.41
N ARG A 267 -10.69 -7.54 10.35
CA ARG A 267 -11.36 -7.14 9.11
C ARG A 267 -10.42 -6.29 8.26
N TYR A 268 -9.75 -5.32 8.88
CA TYR A 268 -8.81 -4.44 8.19
C TYR A 268 -7.53 -5.17 7.79
N PHE A 269 -7.00 -6.01 8.69
CA PHE A 269 -5.84 -6.84 8.36
C PHE A 269 -6.12 -7.80 7.19
N ALA A 270 -7.26 -8.49 7.21
CA ALA A 270 -7.65 -9.35 6.09
C ALA A 270 -7.83 -8.56 4.78
N ARG A 271 -8.40 -7.34 4.82
CA ARG A 271 -8.52 -6.46 3.65
C ARG A 271 -7.17 -6.02 3.10
N ALA A 272 -6.21 -5.70 3.97
CA ALA A 272 -4.85 -5.35 3.55
C ALA A 272 -4.18 -6.50 2.79
N LEU A 273 -4.28 -7.73 3.30
CA LEU A 273 -3.74 -8.92 2.64
C LEU A 273 -4.51 -9.28 1.35
N TYR A 274 -5.82 -9.05 1.33
CA TYR A 274 -6.66 -9.28 0.14
C TYR A 274 -6.23 -8.42 -1.04
N GLY A 275 -5.88 -7.14 -0.79
CA GLY A 275 -5.41 -6.23 -1.82
C GLY A 275 -4.24 -6.82 -2.61
N TYR A 276 -3.27 -7.41 -1.90
CA TYR A 276 -2.16 -8.12 -2.52
C TYR A 276 -2.59 -9.39 -3.27
N HIS A 277 -3.43 -10.20 -2.64
CA HIS A 277 -3.92 -11.43 -3.27
C HIS A 277 -4.57 -11.15 -4.63
N MET A 278 -5.29 -10.04 -4.77
CA MET A 278 -5.89 -9.62 -6.03
C MET A 278 -4.89 -9.08 -7.05
N MET A 279 -3.84 -8.40 -6.61
CA MET A 279 -2.80 -7.87 -7.51
C MET A 279 -1.90 -8.98 -8.07
N MET A 280 -1.68 -10.05 -7.30
CA MET A 280 -0.76 -11.15 -7.64
C MET A 280 -1.46 -12.44 -8.09
N ASP A 281 -2.75 -12.40 -8.43
CA ASP A 281 -3.46 -13.60 -8.90
C ASP A 281 -2.94 -14.02 -10.30
N PRO A 282 -2.21 -15.14 -10.42
CA PRO A 282 -1.64 -15.57 -11.69
C PRO A 282 -2.71 -15.90 -12.72
N ASN A 283 -3.94 -16.27 -12.31
CA ASN A 283 -5.03 -16.52 -13.25
C ASN A 283 -5.54 -15.24 -13.92
N ARG A 284 -5.29 -14.07 -13.30
CA ARG A 284 -5.62 -12.74 -13.82
C ARG A 284 -4.45 -12.10 -14.57
N MET A 285 -3.25 -12.61 -14.34
CA MET A 285 -2.06 -12.32 -15.12
C MET A 285 -2.11 -13.22 -16.36
N GLY A 286 -2.78 -12.75 -17.42
CA GLY A 286 -2.85 -13.49 -18.68
C GLY A 286 -1.49 -14.05 -19.11
N ALA A 287 -1.48 -15.11 -19.92
CA ALA A 287 -0.33 -15.97 -20.26
C ALA A 287 0.94 -15.30 -20.83
N ALA A 288 1.03 -13.97 -20.85
CA ALA A 288 2.12 -13.17 -21.39
C ALA A 288 3.28 -12.91 -20.42
N MET A 289 3.31 -13.45 -19.20
CA MET A 289 4.43 -13.24 -18.27
C MET A 289 5.25 -14.53 -18.08
N SER A 290 6.44 -14.53 -18.67
CA SER A 290 7.40 -15.63 -18.65
C SER A 290 8.10 -15.78 -17.29
N THR A 291 8.59 -17.00 -17.08
CA THR A 291 9.28 -17.62 -15.94
C THR A 291 10.51 -16.93 -15.34
N THR A 292 10.74 -15.64 -15.61
CA THR A 292 11.90 -14.86 -15.14
C THR A 292 11.55 -13.84 -14.04
N SER A 293 10.32 -13.84 -13.52
CA SER A 293 9.89 -12.88 -12.50
C SER A 293 10.68 -13.05 -11.20
N THR A 294 11.50 -12.05 -10.89
CA THR A 294 12.09 -11.87 -9.56
C THR A 294 10.93 -11.80 -8.58
N LEU A 295 10.80 -12.79 -7.69
CA LEU A 295 9.70 -12.87 -6.74
C LEU A 295 9.57 -11.54 -5.99
N LEU A 296 8.52 -10.78 -6.29
CA LEU A 296 8.20 -9.56 -5.58
C LEU A 296 7.70 -9.95 -4.20
N CYS A 297 8.62 -9.94 -3.25
CA CYS A 297 8.25 -10.07 -1.85
C CYS A 297 7.53 -8.80 -1.40
N GLY A 298 6.39 -8.98 -0.74
CA GLY A 298 5.85 -7.91 0.09
C GLY A 298 6.70 -7.74 1.34
N SER A 299 6.44 -6.70 2.11
CA SER A 299 7.04 -6.52 3.42
C SER A 299 6.01 -6.20 4.48
N LEU A 300 6.26 -6.68 5.69
CA LEU A 300 5.46 -6.43 6.88
C LEU A 300 6.30 -5.66 7.88
N PHE A 301 5.82 -4.52 8.31
CA PHE A 301 6.44 -3.73 9.38
C PHE A 301 5.49 -3.65 10.57
N LEU A 302 6.02 -3.88 11.76
CA LEU A 302 5.30 -3.74 13.03
C LEU A 302 5.96 -2.64 13.85
N TRP A 303 5.15 -1.76 14.44
CA TRP A 303 5.59 -0.78 15.44
C TRP A 303 4.42 -0.45 16.39
N SER A 304 4.68 -0.44 17.70
CA SER A 304 3.76 -0.15 18.81
C SER A 304 2.33 -0.71 18.64
N ASN A 305 1.46 0.02 17.93
CA ASN A 305 0.03 -0.30 17.74
C ASN A 305 -0.39 -0.34 16.25
N CYS A 306 0.55 -0.41 15.32
CA CYS A 306 0.25 -0.36 13.90
C CYS A 306 1.09 -1.35 13.09
N ILE A 307 0.50 -1.77 11.98
CA ILE A 307 1.12 -2.63 10.99
C ILE A 307 1.09 -1.92 9.66
N MET A 308 2.22 -1.96 8.94
CA MET A 308 2.27 -1.65 7.52
C MET A 308 2.48 -2.93 6.75
N VAL A 309 1.59 -3.21 5.79
CA VAL A 309 1.86 -4.18 4.75
C VAL A 309 2.17 -3.45 3.46
N HIS A 310 3.40 -3.58 2.97
CA HIS A 310 3.91 -2.91 1.78
C HIS A 310 4.10 -3.89 0.63
N PHE A 311 3.68 -3.48 -0.56
CA PHE A 311 3.67 -4.33 -1.75
C PHE A 311 4.23 -3.56 -2.94
N PRO A 312 5.40 -3.94 -3.48
CA PRO A 312 5.86 -3.40 -4.76
C PRO A 312 5.05 -3.97 -5.92
N PHE A 313 4.82 -3.15 -6.96
CA PHE A 313 4.22 -3.62 -8.21
C PHE A 313 5.30 -4.17 -9.14
N GLU A 314 4.97 -5.22 -9.88
CA GLU A 314 5.91 -5.94 -10.76
C GLU A 314 6.48 -5.09 -11.89
N SER A 315 5.66 -4.20 -12.42
CA SER A 315 5.93 -3.39 -13.60
C SER A 315 6.80 -2.15 -13.35
N LYS A 316 7.39 -2.03 -12.15
CA LYS A 316 7.99 -0.77 -11.66
C LYS A 316 6.99 0.40 -11.65
N LEU A 317 5.71 0.15 -11.90
CA LEU A 317 4.68 1.19 -11.93
C LEU A 317 4.56 1.88 -10.58
N GLY A 318 4.86 1.18 -9.48
CA GLY A 318 4.66 1.76 -8.16
C GLY A 318 4.69 0.74 -7.02
N SER A 319 4.00 1.11 -5.94
CA SER A 319 3.80 0.27 -4.76
C SER A 319 2.52 0.67 -4.02
N ALA A 320 2.00 -0.24 -3.19
CA ALA A 320 0.87 0.00 -2.29
C ALA A 320 1.29 -0.30 -0.85
N SER A 321 0.93 0.60 0.07
CA SER A 321 1.17 0.45 1.51
C SER A 321 -0.16 0.53 2.25
N TYR A 322 -0.44 -0.49 3.05
CA TYR A 322 -1.65 -0.60 3.85
C TYR A 322 -1.27 -0.45 5.32
N TYR A 323 -1.83 0.55 5.99
CA TYR A 323 -1.60 0.86 7.39
C TYR A 323 -2.83 0.41 8.18
N VAL A 324 -2.63 -0.47 9.14
CA VAL A 324 -3.69 -0.99 10.02
C VAL A 324 -3.33 -0.60 11.44
N SER A 325 -4.20 0.18 12.07
CA SER A 325 -4.09 0.63 13.47
C SER A 325 -5.29 0.17 14.30
#